data_AF-A0A924S9J9-F1
#
_entry.id   AF-A0A924S9J9-F1
#
_cell.length_a   1.000
_cell.length_b   1.000
_cell.length_c   1.000
_cell.angle_alpha   90.00
_cell.angle_beta   90.00
_cell.angle_gamma   90.00
#
_symmetry.space_group_name_H-M   'P 1'
#
loop_
_entity.id
_entity.type
_entity.pdbx_description
1 polymer ?
#
loop_
_entity_poly.entity_id
_entity_poly.type
_entity_poly.pdbx_seq_one_letter_code
_entity_poly.pdbx_strand_id
1 'polypeptide(L)' 'LDGEEPMTLEQIGALLGITRERVRQIKEKALSRLRHVSRARALESYLG' A
#
# COMPACT_ATOMS: atom_id res chain seq x y z
N LEU A 1 1.79 4.44 11.68
CA LEU A 1 1.07 5.45 10.89
C LEU A 1 0.97 6.65 11.80
N ASP A 2 1.58 7.77 11.39
CA ASP A 2 2.00 8.87 12.26
C ASP A 2 0.84 9.76 12.75
N GLY A 3 -0.35 9.19 12.97
CA GLY A 3 -1.55 9.89 13.40
C GLY A 3 -2.30 10.65 12.30
N GLU A 4 -1.77 10.67 11.08
CA GLU A 4 -2.40 11.32 9.92
C GLU A 4 -3.65 10.57 9.43
N GLU A 5 -4.64 11.33 8.98
CA GLU A 5 -5.85 10.74 8.38
C GLU A 5 -5.52 9.97 7.09
N PRO A 6 -6.13 8.80 6.86
CA PRO A 6 -5.92 8.04 5.63
C PRO A 6 -6.36 8.83 4.40
N MET A 7 -5.47 8.94 3.41
CA MET A 7 -5.81 9.55 2.13
C MET A 7 -6.53 8.58 1.18
N THR A 8 -7.43 9.10 0.36
CA THR A 8 -8.06 8.36 -0.74
C THR A 8 -7.12 8.20 -1.93
N LEU A 9 -7.40 7.25 -2.83
CA LEU A 9 -6.59 7.05 -4.04
C LEU A 9 -6.62 8.27 -4.95
N GLU A 10 -7.74 8.99 -4.98
CA GLU A 10 -7.93 10.25 -5.71
C GLU A 10 -7.03 11.36 -5.15
N GLN A 11 -7.01 11.54 -3.82
CA GLN A 11 -6.15 12.53 -3.16
C GLN A 11 -4.67 12.24 -3.39
N ILE A 12 -4.27 10.97 -3.26
CA ILE A 12 -2.89 10.52 -3.54
C ILE A 12 -2.53 10.76 -5.01
N GLY A 13 -3.45 10.45 -5.94
CA GLY A 13 -3.25 10.66 -7.37
C GLY A 13 -3.03 12.14 -7.70
N ALA A 14 -3.86 13.02 -7.13
CA ALA A 14 -3.72 14.46 -7.30
C ALA A 14 -2.38 14.98 -6.75
N LEU A 15 -1.97 14.54 -5.56
CA LEU A 15 -0.70 14.93 -4.93
C LEU A 15 0.54 14.47 -5.73
N LEU A 16 0.46 13.29 -6.35
CA LEU A 16 1.56 12.69 -7.11
C LEU A 16 1.53 12.99 -8.61
N GLY A 17 0.52 13.73 -9.10
CA GLY A 17 0.35 14.03 -10.53
C GLY A 17 0.06 12.79 -11.38
N ILE A 18 -0.58 11.75 -10.82
CA ILE A 18 -0.91 10.50 -11.52
C ILE A 18 -2.40 10.16 -11.37
N THR A 19 -2.89 9.30 -12.24
CA THR A 19 -4.29 8.89 -12.20
C THR A 19 -4.57 8.00 -10.99
N ARG A 20 -5.82 8.02 -10.50
CA ARG A 20 -6.31 7.10 -9.46
C ARG A 20 -5.96 5.64 -9.76
N GLU A 21 -6.12 5.24 -11.03
CA GLU A 21 -5.86 3.87 -11.46
C GLU A 21 -4.37 3.51 -11.34
N ARG A 22 -3.47 4.46 -11.59
CA ARG A 22 -2.04 4.24 -11.37
C ARG A 22 -1.73 4.03 -9.90
N VAL A 23 -2.35 4.79 -9.00
CA VAL A 23 -2.21 4.59 -7.54
C VAL A 23 -2.71 3.20 -7.14
N ARG A 24 -3.88 2.78 -7.66
CA ARG A 24 -4.45 1.45 -7.42
C ARG A 24 -3.49 0.32 -7.84
N GLN A 25 -2.90 0.42 -9.03
CA GLN A 25 -1.92 -0.56 -9.53
C GLN A 25 -0.68 -0.65 -8.64
N ILE A 26 -0.15 0.49 -8.18
CA ILE A 26 1.01 0.53 -7.27
C ILE A 26 0.67 -0.15 -5.94
N LYS A 27 -0.52 0.13 -5.38
CA LYS A 27 -1.03 -0.51 -4.16
C LYS A 27 -1.08 -2.03 -4.31
N GLU A 28 -1.70 -2.54 -5.38
CA GLU A 28 -1.78 -3.99 -5.63
C GLU A 28 -0.40 -4.63 -5.77
N LYS A 29 0.51 -3.97 -6.49
CA LYS A 29 1.90 -4.45 -6.65
C LYS A 29 2.65 -4.47 -5.33
N ALA A 30 2.43 -3.49 -4.45
CA ALA A 30 3.03 -3.46 -3.12
C ALA A 30 2.48 -4.58 -2.23
N LEU A 31 1.16 -4.77 -2.20
CA LEU A 31 0.52 -5.86 -1.44
C LEU A 31 0.96 -7.24 -1.94
N SER A 32 1.08 -7.43 -3.25
CA SER A 32 1.62 -8.65 -3.85
C SER A 32 3.07 -8.91 -3.40
N ARG A 33 3.91 -7.87 -3.38
CA ARG A 33 5.30 -7.97 -2.89
C ARG A 33 5.37 -8.35 -1.42
N LEU A 34 4.52 -7.77 -0.57
CA LEU A 34 4.48 -8.06 0.87
C LEU A 34 4.00 -9.48 1.16
N ARG A 35 3.09 -10.02 0.36
CA ARG A 35 2.62 -11.42 0.45
C ARG A 35 3.68 -12.46 0.07
N HIS A 36 4.81 -12.06 -0.53
CA HIS A 36 5.88 -12.98 -0.86
C HIS A 36 6.51 -13.59 0.41
N VAL A 37 6.70 -14.92 0.43
CA VAL A 37 7.07 -15.73 1.61
C VAL A 37 8.21 -15.14 2.45
N SER A 38 9.27 -14.62 1.81
CA SER A 38 10.40 -14.00 2.51
C SER A 38 10.04 -12.75 3.33
N ARG A 39 9.04 -11.97 2.90
CA ARG A 39 8.54 -10.79 3.60
C ARG A 39 7.34 -11.10 4.50
N ALA A 40 6.54 -12.11 4.12
CA ALA A 40 5.43 -12.59 4.92
C ALA A 40 5.89 -13.15 6.27
N ARG A 41 6.99 -13.92 6.31
CA ARG A 41 7.55 -14.49 7.57
C ARG A 41 7.84 -13.46 8.65
N ALA A 42 8.29 -12.25 8.29
CA ALA A 42 8.51 -11.18 9.26
C ALA A 42 7.19 -10.62 9.81
N LEU A 43 6.12 -10.69 9.01
CA LEU A 43 4.79 -10.19 9.33
C LEU A 43 3.91 -11.26 10.01
N GLU A 44 4.21 -12.55 9.84
CA GLU A 44 3.49 -13.68 10.45
C GLU A 44 3.48 -13.60 11.99
N SER A 45 4.57 -13.11 12.60
CA SER A 45 4.65 -12.93 14.05
C SER A 45 3.63 -11.93 14.63
N TYR A 46 3.03 -11.10 13.78
CA TYR A 46 2.00 -10.13 14.16
C TYR A 46 0.57 -10.65 13.96
N LEU A 47 0.39 -11.86 13.41
CA LEU A 47 -0.92 -12.43 13.08
C LEU A 47 -1.53 -13.32 14.17
N GLY A 48 -0.77 -13.66 15.22
CA GLY A 48 -1.23 -14.49 16.34
C GLY A 48 -1.06 -15.98 16.10
#